data_AF-A0A9P4R1Z5-F1
#
_entry.id   AF-A0A9P4R1Z5-F1
#
_cell.length_a   1.000
_cell.length_b   1.000
_cell.length_c   1.000
_cell.angle_alpha   90.00
_cell.angle_beta   90.00
_cell.angle_gamma   90.00
#
_symmetry.space_group_name_H-M   'P 1'
#
loop_
_entity.id
_entity.type
_entity.pdbx_description
1 polymer ?
#
loop_
_entity_poly.entity_id
_entity_poly.type
_entity_poly.pdbx_seq_one_letter_code
_entity_poly.pdbx_strand_id
1 'polypeptide(L)'
;IDSALATFLQIRMKLHQSERDTTVRRLQRAGELLVSYIAAHPDAPVSTDAYNAFQESVPEWSGSSLTLTQCLLALHHPSKPTALPTIDLVQNVDGGAEAFLQPLTQKQRKLLVTLCLGAARRLLDEKHFDGARKVLHFTKEAFPELAEEPLETVVPSEKIETPQQPSQTSIEEEKNLRLLDGLLL
;
A
#
# COMPACT_ATOMS: atom_id res chain seq x y z
N ILE A 1 4.81 1.66 -16.34
CA ILE A 1 5.87 1.71 -15.31
C ILE A 1 7.27 1.57 -15.91
N ASP A 2 7.50 0.62 -16.83
CA ASP A 2 8.85 0.31 -17.33
C ASP A 2 9.67 1.51 -17.81
N SER A 3 9.06 2.42 -18.58
CA SER A 3 9.72 3.65 -19.03
C SER A 3 10.17 4.54 -17.86
N ALA A 4 9.38 4.61 -16.77
CA ALA A 4 9.72 5.36 -15.58
C ALA A 4 10.86 4.69 -14.79
N LEU A 5 10.85 3.35 -14.65
CA LEU A 5 11.95 2.59 -14.03
C LEU A 5 13.24 2.75 -14.84
N ALA A 6 13.17 2.63 -16.17
CA ALA A 6 14.32 2.81 -17.04
C ALA A 6 14.89 4.24 -16.94
N THR A 7 14.03 5.26 -16.92
CA THR A 7 14.45 6.66 -16.74
C THR A 7 15.12 6.86 -15.39
N PHE A 8 14.55 6.31 -14.32
CA PHE A 8 15.13 6.36 -12.98
C PHE A 8 16.52 5.71 -12.93
N LEU A 9 16.67 4.52 -13.50
CA LEU A 9 17.94 3.79 -13.55
C LEU A 9 18.99 4.53 -14.38
N GLN A 10 18.60 5.12 -15.52
CA GLN A 10 19.49 5.95 -16.33
C GLN A 10 19.96 7.20 -15.59
N ILE A 11 19.06 7.86 -14.87
CA ILE A 11 19.42 9.01 -14.02
C ILE A 11 20.42 8.54 -12.97
N ARG A 12 20.13 7.48 -12.20
CA ARG A 12 21.06 6.91 -11.21
C ARG A 12 22.45 6.65 -11.80
N MET A 13 22.53 6.01 -12.96
CA MET A 13 23.82 5.71 -13.61
C MET A 13 24.61 6.98 -13.92
N LYS A 14 23.95 8.05 -14.38
CA LYS A 14 24.59 9.36 -14.63
C LYS A 14 25.01 10.06 -13.33
N LEU A 15 24.32 9.80 -12.23
CA LEU A 15 24.61 10.41 -10.92
C LEU A 15 25.84 9.84 -10.22
N HIS A 16 26.19 8.58 -10.47
CA HIS A 16 27.47 8.03 -10.02
C HIS A 16 28.69 8.79 -10.59
N GLN A 17 28.48 9.67 -11.59
CA GLN A 17 29.53 10.43 -12.27
C GLN A 17 29.60 11.92 -11.87
N SER A 18 28.67 12.47 -11.07
CA SER A 18 28.57 13.92 -10.76
C SER A 18 28.16 14.22 -9.30
N GLU A 19 28.38 15.46 -8.83
CA GLU A 19 28.22 15.96 -7.45
C GLU A 19 27.01 15.38 -6.66
N ARG A 20 27.28 14.95 -5.41
CA ARG A 20 26.53 13.89 -4.72
C ARG A 20 25.28 14.32 -3.95
N ASP A 21 25.23 15.49 -3.32
CA ASP A 21 24.24 15.69 -2.24
C ASP A 21 22.84 16.15 -2.68
N THR A 22 22.73 17.12 -3.59
CA THR A 22 21.40 17.60 -4.05
C THR A 22 20.68 16.55 -4.89
N THR A 23 21.45 15.66 -5.51
CA THR A 23 20.94 14.68 -6.45
C THR A 23 20.47 13.38 -5.79
N VAL A 24 21.06 13.00 -4.64
CA VAL A 24 20.54 11.91 -3.80
C VAL A 24 19.12 12.21 -3.32
N ARG A 25 18.83 13.45 -2.88
CA ARG A 25 17.46 13.83 -2.46
C ARG A 25 16.43 13.74 -3.58
N ARG A 26 16.82 14.11 -4.81
CA ARG A 26 15.96 14.00 -5.99
C ARG A 26 15.71 12.54 -6.35
N LEU A 27 16.76 11.71 -6.30
CA LEU A 27 16.67 10.28 -6.53
C LEU A 27 15.77 9.61 -5.49
N GLN A 28 15.94 9.95 -4.21
CA GLN A 28 15.10 9.46 -3.14
C GLN A 28 13.62 9.78 -3.40
N ARG A 29 13.29 11.04 -3.73
CA ARG A 29 11.90 11.44 -3.99
C ARG A 29 11.31 10.71 -5.20
N ALA A 30 12.07 10.54 -6.27
CA ALA A 30 11.64 9.80 -7.44
C ALA A 30 11.41 8.31 -7.13
N GLY A 31 12.32 7.71 -6.35
CA GLY A 31 12.21 6.31 -5.91
C GLY A 31 10.98 6.10 -5.01
N GLU A 32 10.74 6.99 -4.05
CA GLU A 32 9.54 6.94 -3.19
C GLU A 32 8.24 7.06 -4.00
N LEU A 33 8.21 7.90 -5.03
CA LEU A 33 7.05 8.02 -5.92
C LEU A 33 6.82 6.74 -6.72
N LEU A 34 7.90 6.11 -7.23
CA LEU A 34 7.81 4.84 -7.95
C LEU A 34 7.30 3.72 -7.05
N VAL A 35 7.83 3.60 -5.83
CA VAL A 35 7.36 2.61 -4.83
C VAL A 35 5.90 2.84 -4.50
N SER A 36 5.50 4.09 -4.27
CA SER A 36 4.10 4.42 -3.98
C SER A 36 3.19 4.06 -5.16
N TYR A 37 3.64 4.29 -6.39
CA TYR A 37 2.91 3.92 -7.60
C TYR A 37 2.76 2.40 -7.73
N ILE A 38 3.84 1.64 -7.52
CA ILE A 38 3.84 0.17 -7.56
C ILE A 38 2.87 -0.39 -6.51
N ALA A 39 2.90 0.14 -5.28
CA ALA A 39 2.01 -0.29 -4.21
C ALA A 39 0.53 -0.02 -4.53
N ALA A 40 0.23 1.12 -5.18
CA ALA A 40 -1.13 1.48 -5.57
C ALA A 40 -1.65 0.71 -6.80
N HIS A 41 -0.76 0.17 -7.64
CA HIS A 41 -1.12 -0.50 -8.89
C HIS A 41 -0.39 -1.86 -9.02
N PRO A 42 -0.73 -2.85 -8.16
CA PRO A 42 -0.05 -4.14 -8.13
C PRO A 42 -0.17 -4.93 -9.44
N ASP A 43 -1.26 -4.71 -10.20
CA ASP A 43 -1.52 -5.42 -11.46
C ASP A 43 -0.94 -4.70 -12.69
N ALA A 44 -0.23 -3.59 -12.49
CA ALA A 44 0.36 -2.86 -13.61
C ALA A 44 1.47 -3.69 -14.27
N PRO A 45 1.45 -3.86 -15.60
CA PRO A 45 2.47 -4.63 -16.29
C PRO A 45 3.84 -3.97 -16.12
N VAL A 46 4.80 -4.80 -15.72
CA VAL A 46 6.19 -4.43 -15.41
C VAL A 46 7.12 -5.54 -15.88
N SER A 47 8.21 -5.15 -16.54
CA SER A 47 9.31 -6.04 -16.84
C SER A 47 10.00 -6.46 -15.54
N THR A 48 10.15 -7.78 -15.37
CA THR A 48 10.84 -8.36 -14.21
C THR A 48 12.29 -7.87 -14.12
N ASP A 49 12.97 -7.71 -15.26
CA ASP A 49 14.37 -7.26 -15.29
C ASP A 49 14.50 -5.80 -14.83
N ALA A 50 13.61 -4.93 -15.30
CA ALA A 50 13.58 -3.52 -14.89
C ALA A 50 13.23 -3.39 -13.40
N TYR A 51 12.33 -4.24 -12.91
CA TYR A 51 11.94 -4.30 -11.51
C TYR A 51 13.10 -4.75 -10.62
N ASN A 52 13.79 -5.83 -10.99
CA ASN A 52 14.95 -6.34 -10.26
C ASN A 52 16.05 -5.29 -10.17
N ALA A 53 16.40 -4.65 -11.29
CA ALA A 53 17.39 -3.58 -11.32
C ALA A 53 16.98 -2.38 -10.44
N PHE A 54 15.69 -2.05 -10.40
CA PHE A 54 15.16 -1.02 -9.50
C PHE A 54 15.26 -1.45 -8.04
N GLN A 55 14.89 -2.69 -7.71
CA GLN A 55 14.97 -3.23 -6.35
C GLN A 55 16.41 -3.28 -5.83
N GLU A 56 17.37 -3.66 -6.67
CA GLU A 56 18.81 -3.63 -6.36
C GLU A 56 19.33 -2.21 -6.10
N SER A 57 18.70 -1.19 -6.70
CA SER A 57 19.09 0.22 -6.50
C SER A 57 18.67 0.81 -5.17
N VAL A 58 17.70 0.19 -4.47
CA VAL A 58 17.05 0.73 -3.27
C VAL A 58 18.05 1.20 -2.20
N PRO A 59 19.08 0.42 -1.81
CA PRO A 59 20.02 0.81 -0.76
C PRO A 59 20.75 2.12 -1.02
N GLU A 60 20.86 2.54 -2.28
CA GLU A 60 21.58 3.77 -2.66
C GLU A 60 20.76 5.04 -2.41
N TRP A 61 19.44 4.96 -2.29
CA TRP A 61 18.57 6.14 -2.25
C TRP A 61 17.48 6.10 -1.17
N SER A 62 17.15 4.95 -0.58
CA SER A 62 16.02 4.83 0.35
C SER A 62 16.30 5.34 1.76
N GLY A 63 17.58 5.51 2.13
CA GLY A 63 17.98 5.97 3.46
C GLY A 63 17.32 5.17 4.59
N SER A 64 16.70 5.86 5.54
CA SER A 64 16.00 5.26 6.69
C SER A 64 14.75 4.45 6.32
N SER A 65 14.24 4.56 5.08
CA SER A 65 13.07 3.80 4.61
C SER A 65 13.45 2.50 3.90
N LEU A 66 14.73 2.10 3.92
CA LEU A 66 15.24 0.92 3.24
C LEU A 66 14.40 -0.33 3.49
N THR A 67 14.21 -0.68 4.76
CA THR A 67 13.53 -1.91 5.14
C THR A 67 12.08 -1.94 4.68
N LEU A 68 11.33 -0.84 4.90
CA LEU A 68 9.94 -0.73 4.46
C LEU A 68 9.82 -0.81 2.94
N THR A 69 10.74 -0.15 2.24
CA THR A 69 10.77 -0.14 0.76
C THR A 69 11.03 -1.55 0.21
N GLN A 70 11.99 -2.27 0.78
CA GLN A 70 12.30 -3.64 0.37
C GLN A 70 11.12 -4.58 0.62
N CYS A 71 10.45 -4.47 1.78
CA CYS A 71 9.27 -5.28 2.08
C CYS A 71 8.13 -5.01 1.09
N LEU A 72 7.88 -3.75 0.76
CA LEU A 72 6.87 -3.36 -0.23
C LEU A 72 7.18 -3.90 -1.62
N LEU A 73 8.43 -3.78 -2.06
CA LEU A 73 8.83 -4.27 -3.38
C LEU A 73 8.80 -5.80 -3.45
N ALA A 74 9.11 -6.50 -2.36
CA ALA A 74 8.97 -7.95 -2.30
C ALA A 74 7.50 -8.39 -2.37
N LEU A 75 6.61 -7.64 -1.69
CA LEU A 75 5.17 -7.92 -1.69
C LEU A 75 4.54 -7.77 -3.07
N HIS A 76 5.01 -6.79 -3.86
CA HIS A 76 4.49 -6.47 -5.19
C HIS A 76 5.39 -6.96 -6.34
N HIS A 77 6.28 -7.91 -6.08
CA HIS A 77 7.19 -8.40 -7.11
C HIS A 77 6.43 -9.07 -8.27
N PRO A 78 6.68 -8.71 -9.54
CA PRO A 78 5.86 -9.14 -10.68
C PRO A 78 5.84 -10.66 -10.91
N SER A 79 6.96 -11.36 -10.67
CA SER A 79 7.05 -12.81 -10.88
C SER A 79 7.00 -13.66 -9.62
N LYS A 80 7.30 -13.09 -8.44
CA LYS A 80 7.45 -13.82 -7.17
C LYS A 80 7.00 -12.95 -5.99
N PRO A 81 5.72 -12.55 -5.95
CA PRO A 81 5.23 -11.73 -4.84
C PRO A 81 5.31 -12.53 -3.55
N THR A 82 5.87 -11.94 -2.49
CA THR A 82 6.05 -12.61 -1.20
C THR A 82 5.87 -11.67 -0.02
N ALA A 83 5.21 -12.16 1.02
CA ALA A 83 5.00 -11.45 2.27
C ALA A 83 6.08 -11.77 3.34
N LEU A 84 7.00 -12.70 3.08
CA LEU A 84 7.98 -13.17 4.06
C LEU A 84 8.82 -12.04 4.68
N PRO A 85 9.37 -11.08 3.91
CA PRO A 85 10.14 -9.98 4.51
C PRO A 85 9.32 -9.12 5.47
N THR A 86 8.00 -9.01 5.22
CA THR A 86 7.10 -8.27 6.12
C THR A 86 6.86 -9.04 7.41
N ILE A 87 6.75 -10.36 7.35
CA ILE A 87 6.65 -11.20 8.54
C ILE A 87 7.91 -11.07 9.39
N ASP A 88 9.08 -11.18 8.76
CA ASP A 88 10.36 -11.06 9.46
C ASP A 88 10.50 -9.67 10.08
N LEU A 89 10.06 -8.62 9.39
CA LEU A 89 10.05 -7.26 9.91
C LEU A 89 9.21 -7.14 11.19
N VAL A 90 7.97 -7.65 11.20
CA VAL A 90 7.06 -7.50 12.36
C VAL A 90 7.41 -8.44 13.52
N GLN A 91 8.07 -9.57 13.24
CA GLN A 91 8.46 -10.53 14.29
C GLN A 91 9.73 -10.11 15.02
N ASN A 92 10.66 -9.44 14.34
CA ASN A 92 11.95 -9.04 14.89
C ASN A 92 11.94 -7.59 15.42
N VAL A 93 10.78 -7.09 15.82
CA VAL A 93 10.67 -5.76 16.41
C VAL A 93 11.12 -5.80 17.87
N ASP A 94 12.37 -5.41 18.10
CA ASP A 94 12.90 -5.22 19.45
C ASP A 94 12.20 -4.05 20.15
N GLY A 95 11.70 -4.28 21.36
CA GLY A 95 11.00 -3.27 22.16
C GLY A 95 9.52 -3.05 21.82
N GLY A 96 8.94 -3.89 20.95
CA GLY A 96 7.52 -3.88 20.61
C GLY A 96 7.11 -2.81 19.59
N ALA A 97 5.84 -2.84 19.19
CA ALA A 97 5.31 -1.99 18.11
C ALA A 97 5.57 -0.49 18.33
N GLU A 98 5.42 0.01 19.56
CA GLU A 98 5.60 1.44 19.86
C GLU A 98 7.03 1.94 19.62
N ALA A 99 8.05 1.15 20.01
CA ALA A 99 9.45 1.46 19.78
C ALA A 99 9.78 1.52 18.28
N PHE A 100 9.16 0.65 17.48
CA PHE A 100 9.28 0.65 16.02
C PHE A 100 8.64 1.86 15.36
N LEU A 101 7.51 2.34 15.90
CA LEU A 101 6.75 3.44 15.33
C LEU A 101 7.31 4.82 15.68
N GLN A 102 7.99 4.97 16.81
CA GLN A 102 8.57 6.25 17.24
C GLN A 102 9.42 6.95 16.17
N PRO A 103 10.38 6.27 15.51
CA PRO A 103 11.21 6.92 14.50
C PRO A 103 10.49 7.15 13.16
N LEU A 104 9.28 6.62 12.96
CA LEU A 104 8.58 6.70 11.68
C LEU A 104 7.76 7.99 11.54
N THR A 105 7.94 8.66 10.40
CA THR A 105 7.09 9.77 9.96
C THR A 105 5.66 9.29 9.70
N GLN A 106 4.69 10.21 9.71
CA GLN A 106 3.28 9.88 9.41
C GLN A 106 3.11 9.21 8.04
N LYS A 107 3.91 9.60 7.04
CA LYS A 107 3.93 8.97 5.71
C LYS A 107 4.39 7.51 5.79
N GLN A 108 5.49 7.24 6.50
CA GLN A 108 6.01 5.88 6.69
C GLN A 108 5.06 5.00 7.50
N ARG A 109 4.34 5.58 8.47
CA ARG A 109 3.29 4.87 9.22
C ARG A 109 2.15 4.40 8.31
N LYS A 110 1.62 5.29 7.45
CA LYS A 110 0.60 4.90 6.45
C LYS A 110 1.11 3.83 5.48
N LEU A 111 2.37 3.92 5.09
CA LEU A 111 3.03 2.94 4.24
C LEU A 111 3.13 1.58 4.95
N LEU A 112 3.50 1.56 6.24
CA LEU A 112 3.57 0.36 7.06
C LEU A 112 2.20 -0.30 7.21
N VAL A 113 1.13 0.46 7.45
CA VAL A 113 -0.24 -0.09 7.47
C VAL A 113 -0.57 -0.76 6.14
N THR A 114 -0.30 -0.09 5.02
CA THR A 114 -0.54 -0.62 3.67
C THR A 114 0.24 -1.92 3.45
N LEU A 115 1.51 -1.95 3.86
CA LEU A 115 2.38 -3.11 3.80
C LEU A 115 1.84 -4.27 4.62
N CYS A 116 1.46 -4.03 5.88
CA CYS A 116 0.95 -5.07 6.77
C CYS A 116 -0.38 -5.65 6.27
N LEU A 117 -1.32 -4.81 5.82
CA LEU A 117 -2.59 -5.27 5.26
C LEU A 117 -2.39 -6.06 3.96
N GLY A 118 -1.52 -5.58 3.07
CA GLY A 118 -1.18 -6.29 1.85
C GLY A 118 -0.49 -7.64 2.11
N ALA A 119 0.44 -7.68 3.06
CA ALA A 119 1.10 -8.91 3.50
C ALA A 119 0.10 -9.89 4.13
N ALA A 120 -0.80 -9.41 4.99
CA ALA A 120 -1.85 -10.25 5.59
C ALA A 120 -2.74 -10.87 4.50
N ARG A 121 -3.21 -10.08 3.53
CA ARG A 121 -4.00 -10.58 2.40
C ARG A 121 -3.25 -11.66 1.63
N ARG A 122 -1.99 -11.40 1.28
CA ARG A 122 -1.15 -12.37 0.55
C ARG A 122 -0.95 -13.67 1.32
N LEU A 123 -0.71 -13.58 2.62
CA LEU A 123 -0.55 -14.75 3.49
C LEU A 123 -1.84 -15.56 3.62
N LEU A 124 -2.99 -14.90 3.64
CA LEU A 124 -4.29 -15.58 3.60
C LEU A 124 -4.48 -16.33 2.27
N ASP A 125 -4.14 -15.70 1.14
CA ASP A 125 -4.20 -16.34 -0.19
C ASP A 125 -3.26 -17.56 -0.27
N GLU A 126 -2.09 -17.48 0.36
CA GLU A 126 -1.09 -18.56 0.44
C GLU A 126 -1.40 -19.60 1.54
N LYS A 127 -2.50 -19.45 2.29
CA LYS A 127 -2.89 -20.29 3.44
C LYS A 127 -1.88 -20.30 4.60
N HIS A 128 -1.04 -19.27 4.69
CA HIS A 128 -0.12 -19.01 5.80
C HIS A 128 -0.83 -18.27 6.95
N PHE A 129 -1.81 -18.93 7.58
CA PHE A 129 -2.69 -18.30 8.58
C PHE A 129 -1.96 -17.77 9.83
N ASP A 130 -0.92 -18.48 10.30
CA ASP A 130 -0.14 -18.02 11.46
C ASP A 130 0.61 -16.71 11.16
N GLY A 131 1.22 -16.62 9.98
CA GLY A 131 1.86 -15.39 9.51
C GLY A 131 0.86 -14.25 9.38
N ALA A 132 -0.29 -14.50 8.75
CA ALA A 132 -1.36 -13.50 8.60
C ALA A 132 -1.84 -12.98 9.97
N ARG A 133 -2.06 -13.90 10.93
CA ARG A 133 -2.47 -13.55 12.29
C ARG A 133 -1.43 -12.66 12.99
N LYS A 134 -0.14 -12.99 12.87
CA LYS A 134 0.94 -12.19 13.48
C LYS A 134 1.01 -10.77 12.89
N VAL A 135 0.93 -10.65 11.57
CA VAL A 135 0.94 -9.33 10.90
C VAL A 135 -0.28 -8.50 11.30
N LEU A 136 -1.48 -9.10 11.36
CA LEU A 136 -2.69 -8.42 11.79
C LEU A 136 -2.64 -8.02 13.28
N HIS A 137 -2.09 -8.87 14.13
CA HIS A 137 -1.88 -8.56 15.55
C HIS A 137 -0.95 -7.36 15.71
N PHE A 138 0.20 -7.39 15.04
CA PHE A 138 1.13 -6.26 15.02
C PHE A 138 0.44 -4.99 14.54
N THR A 139 -0.34 -5.05 13.46
CA THR A 139 -1.05 -3.87 12.93
C THR A 139 -2.03 -3.29 13.95
N LYS A 140 -2.77 -4.15 14.66
CA LYS A 140 -3.72 -3.73 15.71
C LYS A 140 -3.02 -3.10 16.90
N GLU A 141 -1.88 -3.64 17.34
CA GLU A 141 -1.10 -3.06 18.44
C GLU A 141 -0.41 -1.75 18.05
N ALA A 142 0.08 -1.69 16.80
CA ALA A 142 0.79 -0.54 16.27
C ALA A 142 -0.14 0.65 15.96
N PHE A 143 -1.36 0.36 15.54
CA PHE A 143 -2.32 1.37 15.06
C PHE A 143 -3.69 1.11 15.67
N PRO A 144 -3.86 1.31 16.99
CA PRO A 144 -5.14 1.10 17.67
C PRO A 144 -6.25 1.97 17.07
N GLU A 145 -5.92 3.16 16.54
CA GLU A 145 -6.86 4.05 15.87
C GLU A 145 -7.54 3.41 14.64
N LEU A 146 -6.89 2.46 13.97
CA LEU A 146 -7.50 1.74 12.84
C LEU A 146 -8.50 0.66 13.28
N ALA A 147 -8.42 0.24 14.54
CA ALA A 147 -9.36 -0.73 15.11
C ALA A 147 -10.60 -0.07 15.74
N GLU A 148 -10.55 1.25 15.96
CA GLU A 148 -11.59 2.02 16.63
C GLU A 148 -12.50 2.81 15.70
N GLU A 149 -12.19 2.92 14.39
CA GLU A 149 -13.16 3.44 13.42
C GLU A 149 -14.30 2.42 13.25
N PRO A 150 -15.54 2.77 13.63
CA PRO A 150 -16.69 1.99 13.22
C PRO A 150 -16.69 1.95 11.70
N LEU A 151 -16.95 0.78 11.12
CA LEU A 151 -17.30 0.65 9.70
C LEU A 151 -18.59 1.46 9.46
N GLU A 152 -18.48 2.77 9.29
CA GLU A 152 -19.45 3.52 8.53
C GLU A 152 -19.41 2.88 7.15
N THR A 153 -20.47 2.13 6.87
CA THR A 153 -20.75 1.47 5.60
C THR A 153 -20.39 2.39 4.44
N VAL A 154 -19.25 2.10 3.81
CA VAL A 154 -18.87 2.66 2.52
C VAL A 154 -19.86 2.11 1.51
N VAL A 155 -20.98 2.82 1.34
CA VAL A 155 -21.74 2.79 0.09
C VAL A 155 -20.76 3.26 -0.99
N PRO A 156 -20.58 2.51 -2.10
CA PRO A 156 -19.70 2.95 -3.18
C PRO A 156 -20.25 4.25 -3.78
N SER A 157 -19.67 5.38 -3.38
CA SER A 157 -20.00 6.68 -3.95
C SER A 157 -19.13 6.87 -5.19
N GLU A 158 -19.68 6.48 -6.34
CA GLU A 158 -19.21 7.00 -7.62
C GLU A 158 -19.39 8.52 -7.63
N LYS A 159 -18.27 9.21 -7.85
CA LYS A 159 -18.13 10.51 -8.53
C LYS A 159 -18.94 11.70 -7.98
N ILE A 160 -18.15 12.66 -7.52
CA ILE A 160 -18.45 14.09 -7.44
C ILE A 160 -19.21 14.57 -8.68
N GLU A 161 -20.43 15.08 -8.48
CA GLU A 161 -20.99 16.27 -9.13
C GLU A 161 -22.26 16.71 -8.38
N THR A 162 -22.18 17.83 -7.66
CA THR A 162 -23.35 18.63 -7.22
C THR A 162 -23.63 19.70 -8.31
N PRO A 163 -24.85 20.27 -8.46
CA PRO A 163 -26.04 20.16 -7.58
C PRO A 163 -27.42 19.95 -8.27
N GLN A 164 -28.33 19.34 -7.50
CA GLN A 164 -29.80 19.46 -7.56
C GLN A 164 -30.55 18.91 -8.79
N GLN A 165 -31.05 17.69 -8.67
CA GLN A 165 -32.40 17.30 -9.14
C GLN A 165 -32.89 16.09 -8.33
N PRO A 166 -34.15 16.05 -7.84
CA PRO A 166 -34.69 14.86 -7.19
C PRO A 166 -34.75 13.72 -8.21
N SER A 167 -33.91 12.71 -8.04
CA SER A 167 -33.82 11.56 -8.93
C SER A 167 -35.05 10.65 -8.78
N GLN A 168 -35.52 10.17 -9.92
CA GLN A 168 -36.71 9.32 -10.11
C GLN A 168 -36.70 8.03 -9.26
N THR A 169 -35.55 7.66 -8.69
CA THR A 169 -35.36 6.52 -7.78
C THR A 169 -36.24 6.60 -6.53
N SER A 170 -36.50 7.80 -5.99
CA SER A 170 -37.37 7.94 -4.80
C SER A 170 -38.84 7.60 -5.11
N ILE A 171 -39.29 7.82 -6.35
CA ILE A 171 -40.65 7.49 -6.79
C ILE A 171 -40.78 5.98 -7.07
N GLU A 172 -39.71 5.32 -7.52
CA GLU A 172 -39.66 3.86 -7.69
C GLU A 172 -39.58 3.11 -6.37
N GLU A 173 -38.82 3.61 -5.38
CA GLU A 173 -38.78 3.02 -4.04
C GLU A 173 -40.13 3.11 -3.33
N GLU A 174 -40.85 4.24 -3.44
CA GLU A 174 -42.17 4.37 -2.82
C GLU A 174 -43.21 3.46 -3.50
N LYS A 175 -43.09 3.24 -4.82
CA LYS A 175 -43.92 2.26 -5.53
C LYS A 175 -43.59 0.81 -5.12
N ASN A 176 -42.31 0.47 -4.98
CA ASN A 176 -41.91 -0.87 -4.56
C ASN A 176 -42.32 -1.16 -3.10
N LEU A 177 -42.25 -0.17 -2.21
CA LEU A 177 -42.73 -0.31 -0.84
C LEU A 177 -44.25 -0.53 -0.79
N ARG A 178 -45.04 0.16 -1.63
CA ARG A 178 -46.49 -0.06 -1.71
C ARG A 178 -46.89 -1.42 -2.31
N LEU A 179 -46.04 -2.02 -3.15
CA LEU A 179 -46.27 -3.39 -3.66
C LEU A 179 -46.05 -4.45 -2.57
N LEU A 180 -45.19 -4.18 -1.60
CA LEU A 180 -44.94 -5.08 -0.46
C LEU A 180 -46.09 -5.03 0.56
N ASP A 181 -46.70 -3.86 0.79
CA ASP A 181 -47.87 -3.73 1.67
C ASP A 181 -49.13 -4.44 1.12
N GLY A 182 -49.20 -4.68 -0.19
CA GLY A 182 -50.29 -5.42 -0.84
C GLY A 182 -50.18 -6.95 -0.77
N LEU A 183 -49.07 -7.50 -0.25
CA LEU A 183 -48.82 -8.95 -0.13
C LEU A 183 -49.09 -9.49 1.30
N LEU A 184 -49.54 -8.64 2.22
CA LEU A 184 -49.87 -9.00 3.60
C LEU A 184 -51.39 -9.03 3.90
N LEU A 185 -52.23 -9.18 2.87
CA LEU A 185 -53.66 -9.52 3.00
C LEU A 185 -54.00 -10.81 2.26
#